data_AF-A0A1D6NAP8-F1
#
_entry.id   AF-A0A1D6NAP8-F1
#
_cell.length_a   1.000
_cell.length_b   1.000
_cell.length_c   1.000
_cell.angle_alpha   90.00
_cell.angle_beta   90.00
_cell.angle_gamma   90.00
#
_symmetry.space_group_name_H-M   'P 1'
#
loop_
_entity.id
_entity.type
_entity.pdbx_description
1 polymer ?
#
loop_
_entity_poly.entity_id
_entity_poly.type
_entity_poly.pdbx_seq_one_letter_code
_entity_poly.pdbx_strand_id
1 'polypeptide(L)'
;MSIGKMAQAMDREASNQEKARDENPQQKLREKAINEVRRLEFTCSEVFKAAAMFVRMLDQMGMLFALPEPRRREHIVGMLRGN
;
A
#
# COMPACT_ATOMS: atom_id res chain seq x y z
N MET A 1 24.98 31.26 -15.18
CA MET A 1 24.49 29.88 -14.99
C MET A 1 24.99 29.05 -16.17
N SER A 2 25.73 27.94 -15.97
CA SER A 2 26.32 27.17 -17.08
C SER A 2 25.34 26.10 -17.58
N ILE A 3 25.28 25.87 -18.89
CA ILE A 3 24.42 24.88 -19.56
C ILE A 3 24.56 23.49 -18.93
N GLY A 4 25.78 23.10 -18.53
CA GLY A 4 26.04 21.82 -17.87
C GLY A 4 25.34 21.64 -16.52
N LYS A 5 25.07 22.74 -15.79
CA LYS A 5 24.33 22.68 -14.51
C LYS A 5 22.82 22.50 -14.71
N MET A 6 22.29 22.98 -15.83
CA MET A 6 20.88 22.80 -16.20
C MET A 6 20.60 21.37 -16.67
N ALA A 7 21.52 20.78 -17.46
CA ALA A 7 21.41 19.39 -17.89
C ALA A 7 21.40 18.41 -16.70
N GLN A 8 22.33 18.59 -15.75
CA GLN A 8 22.39 17.75 -14.55
C GLN A 8 21.15 17.89 -13.65
N ALA A 9 20.56 19.09 -13.58
CA ALA A 9 19.32 19.31 -12.85
C ALA A 9 18.13 18.60 -13.51
N MET A 10 18.01 18.68 -14.84
CA MET A 10 16.97 17.97 -15.60
C MET A 10 17.10 16.46 -15.47
N ASP A 11 18.29 15.88 -15.56
CA ASP A 11 18.49 14.44 -15.41
C ASP A 11 18.12 13.96 -14.00
N ARG A 12 18.45 14.75 -12.98
CA ARG A 12 18.06 14.47 -11.59
C ARG A 12 16.55 14.57 -11.40
N GLU A 13 15.91 15.55 -12.01
CA GLU A 13 14.48 15.78 -11.92
C GLU A 13 13.68 14.71 -12.69
N ALA A 14 14.17 14.28 -13.85
CA ALA A 14 13.64 13.15 -14.61
C ALA A 14 13.76 11.84 -13.82
N SER A 15 14.92 11.55 -13.22
CA SER A 15 15.09 10.37 -12.36
C SER A 15 14.18 10.39 -11.13
N ASN A 16 13.96 11.57 -10.54
CA ASN A 16 13.05 11.72 -9.41
C ASN A 16 11.58 11.56 -9.84
N GLN A 17 11.20 12.06 -11.02
CA GLN A 17 9.85 11.85 -11.58
C GLN A 17 9.62 10.40 -11.98
N GLU A 18 10.64 9.71 -12.50
CA GLU A 18 10.56 8.29 -12.84
C GLU A 18 10.39 7.43 -11.58
N LYS A 19 11.15 7.69 -10.52
CA LYS A 19 10.95 7.07 -9.20
C LYS A 19 9.58 7.37 -8.59
N ALA A 20 9.05 8.58 -8.81
CA ALA A 20 7.71 8.95 -8.35
C ALA A 20 6.59 8.29 -9.18
N ARG A 21 6.86 7.89 -10.44
CA ARG A 21 5.96 7.12 -11.29
C ARG A 21 5.99 5.62 -10.99
N ASP A 22 7.13 5.11 -10.52
CA ASP A 22 7.36 3.67 -10.33
C ASP A 22 6.56 3.05 -9.17
N GLU A 23 6.10 3.85 -8.22
CA GLU A 23 5.30 3.32 -7.11
C GLU A 23 3.83 3.69 -7.28
N ASN A 24 3.07 2.80 -7.94
CA ASN A 24 1.61 2.89 -8.01
C ASN A 24 1.05 3.10 -6.59
N PRO A 25 0.37 4.23 -6.29
CA PRO A 25 -0.15 4.52 -4.96
C PRO A 25 -1.05 3.41 -4.41
N GLN A 26 -1.76 2.71 -5.30
CA GLN A 26 -2.57 1.56 -4.92
C GLN A 26 -1.69 0.39 -4.48
N GLN A 27 -0.59 0.12 -5.17
CA GLN A 27 0.36 -0.94 -4.79
C GLN A 27 0.95 -0.69 -3.40
N LYS A 28 1.39 0.54 -3.11
CA LYS A 28 1.84 0.92 -1.77
C LYS A 28 0.77 0.71 -0.71
N LEU A 29 -0.48 1.06 -1.01
CA LEU A 29 -1.59 0.85 -0.09
C LEU A 29 -1.83 -0.66 0.15
N ARG A 30 -1.71 -1.50 -0.89
CA ARG A 30 -1.78 -2.97 -0.77
C ARG A 30 -0.67 -3.50 0.12
N GLU A 31 0.58 -3.12 -0.14
CA GLU A 31 1.73 -3.57 0.64
C GLU A 31 1.60 -3.17 2.11
N LYS A 32 1.16 -1.94 2.37
CA LYS A 32 0.85 -1.47 3.73
C LYS A 32 -0.22 -2.34 4.39
N ALA A 33 -1.31 -2.64 3.68
CA ALA A 33 -2.40 -3.47 4.18
C ALA A 33 -1.93 -4.90 4.52
N ILE A 34 -1.09 -5.51 3.68
CA ILE A 34 -0.49 -6.83 3.94
C ILE A 34 0.40 -6.82 5.17
N ASN A 35 1.25 -5.81 5.31
CA ASN A 35 2.13 -5.68 6.47
C ASN A 35 1.32 -5.50 7.76
N GLU A 36 0.20 -4.78 7.71
CA GLU A 36 -0.70 -4.65 8.86
C GLU A 36 -1.34 -5.99 9.25
N VAL A 37 -1.81 -6.78 8.27
CA VAL A 37 -2.34 -8.14 8.54
C VAL A 37 -1.28 -9.03 9.18
N ARG A 38 -0.02 -8.97 8.72
CA ARG A 38 1.08 -9.71 9.35
C ARG A 38 1.37 -9.25 10.77
N ARG A 39 1.42 -7.93 10.99
CA ARG A 39 1.65 -7.31 12.30
C ARG A 39 0.57 -7.66 13.32
N LEU A 40 -0.67 -7.82 12.85
CA LEU A 40 -1.81 -8.22 13.67
C LEU A 40 -1.86 -9.73 13.96
N GLU A 41 -0.83 -10.51 13.60
CA GLU A 41 -0.70 -11.93 13.94
C GLU A 41 -1.82 -12.81 13.36
N PHE A 42 -2.23 -12.53 12.12
CA PHE A 42 -3.04 -13.46 11.34
C PHE A 42 -2.21 -14.66 10.88
N THR A 43 -2.86 -15.81 10.71
CA THR A 43 -2.23 -17.02 10.17
C THR A 43 -1.80 -16.83 8.71
N CYS A 44 -0.87 -17.63 8.22
CA CYS A 44 -0.46 -17.60 6.81
C CYS A 44 -1.66 -17.73 5.85
N SER A 45 -2.63 -18.60 6.16
CA SER A 45 -3.85 -18.76 5.34
C SER A 45 -4.69 -17.49 5.29
N GLU A 46 -4.88 -16.82 6.44
CA GLU A 46 -5.63 -15.57 6.52
C GLU A 46 -4.92 -14.41 5.81
N VAL A 47 -3.58 -14.36 5.88
CA VAL A 47 -2.78 -13.38 5.13
C VAL A 47 -3.01 -13.55 3.62
N PHE A 48 -2.98 -14.78 3.10
CA PHE A 48 -3.25 -15.03 1.67
C PHE A 48 -4.68 -14.66 1.27
N LYS A 49 -5.68 -14.98 2.11
CA LYS A 49 -7.07 -14.61 1.85
C LYS A 49 -7.27 -13.09 1.87
N ALA A 50 -6.70 -12.40 2.85
CA ALA A 50 -6.75 -10.94 2.95
C ALA A 50 -6.10 -10.30 1.72
N ALA A 51 -4.94 -10.81 1.28
CA ALA A 51 -4.26 -10.35 0.08
C ALA A 51 -5.11 -10.46 -1.19
N ALA A 52 -5.84 -11.56 -1.34
CA ALA A 52 -6.72 -11.77 -2.48
C ALA A 52 -7.90 -10.78 -2.49
N MET A 53 -8.53 -10.51 -1.33
CA MET A 53 -9.61 -9.52 -1.21
C MET A 53 -9.11 -8.11 -1.48
N PHE A 54 -7.92 -7.81 -1.01
CA PHE A 54 -7.25 -6.53 -1.16
C PHE A 54 -7.02 -6.11 -2.62
N VAL A 55 -6.73 -7.05 -3.51
CA VAL A 55 -6.66 -6.76 -4.96
C VAL A 55 -8.02 -6.30 -5.52
N ARG A 56 -9.14 -6.72 -4.92
CA ARG A 56 -10.50 -6.50 -5.42
C ARG A 56 -11.23 -5.33 -4.76
N MET A 57 -10.79 -4.91 -3.57
CA MET A 57 -11.54 -3.97 -2.73
C MET A 57 -10.66 -2.80 -2.24
N LEU A 58 -10.30 -1.90 -3.17
CA LEU A 58 -9.45 -0.74 -2.88
C LEU A 58 -10.05 0.18 -1.80
N ASP A 59 -11.37 0.39 -1.83
CA ASP A 59 -12.06 1.28 -0.86
C ASP A 59 -12.01 0.72 0.58
N GLN A 60 -11.99 -0.61 0.73
CA GLN A 60 -11.87 -1.25 2.05
C GLN A 60 -10.48 -1.09 2.66
N MET A 61 -9.42 -0.98 1.84
CA MET A 61 -8.08 -0.69 2.35
C MET A 61 -7.97 0.72 2.92
N GLY A 62 -8.59 1.68 2.24
CA GLY A 62 -8.67 3.05 2.74
C GLY A 62 -9.35 3.09 4.10
N MET A 63 -10.48 2.37 4.23
CA MET A 63 -11.20 2.26 5.49
C MET A 63 -10.40 1.57 6.59
N LEU A 64 -9.68 0.48 6.30
CA LEU A 64 -8.82 -0.22 7.27
C LEU A 64 -7.87 0.75 7.99
N PHE A 65 -7.22 1.65 7.25
CA PHE A 65 -6.26 2.60 7.84
C PHE A 65 -6.90 3.84 8.46
N ALA A 66 -8.18 4.12 8.17
CA ALA A 66 -8.95 5.14 8.87
C ALA A 66 -9.39 4.67 10.27
N LEU A 67 -9.40 3.35 10.52
CA LEU A 67 -9.75 2.79 11.82
C LEU A 67 -8.61 2.92 12.85
N PRO A 68 -8.94 3.16 14.13
CA PRO A 68 -8.00 2.98 15.24
C PRO A 68 -7.43 1.58 15.24
N GLU A 69 -6.16 1.45 15.65
CA GLU A 69 -5.44 0.19 15.64
C GLU A 69 -6.19 -1.00 16.27
N PRO A 70 -6.85 -0.86 17.45
CA PRO A 70 -7.60 -1.97 18.05
C PRO A 70 -8.74 -2.52 17.17
N ARG A 71 -9.31 -1.67 16.29
CA ARG A 71 -10.45 -2.03 15.43
C ARG A 71 -10.05 -2.66 14.10
N ARG A 72 -8.77 -2.57 13.71
CA ARG A 72 -8.28 -3.06 12.42
C ARG A 72 -8.38 -4.58 12.30
N ARG A 73 -8.04 -5.29 13.39
CA ARG A 73 -8.16 -6.76 13.43
C ARG A 73 -9.59 -7.22 13.27
N GLU A 74 -10.54 -6.61 13.99
CA GLU A 74 -11.97 -6.90 13.89
C GLU A 74 -12.49 -6.68 12.47
N HIS A 75 -12.10 -5.56 11.84
CA HIS A 75 -12.47 -5.25 10.47
C HIS A 75 -11.96 -6.31 9.48
N ILE A 76 -10.70 -6.73 9.60
CA ILE A 76 -10.12 -7.80 8.75
C ILE A 76 -10.85 -9.13 8.97
N VAL A 77 -11.17 -9.50 10.20
CA VAL A 77 -11.96 -10.70 10.50
C VAL A 77 -13.35 -10.60 9.86
N GLY A 78 -14.00 -9.44 9.93
CA GLY A 78 -15.29 -9.19 9.29
C GLY A 78 -15.23 -9.40 7.77
N MET A 79 -14.21 -8.85 7.11
CA MET A 79 -13.99 -9.06 5.68
C MET A 79 -13.77 -10.55 5.34
N LEU A 80 -12.95 -11.25 6.14
CA LEU A 80 -12.63 -12.67 5.90
C LEU A 80 -13.81 -13.61 6.11
N ARG A 81 -14.78 -13.22 6.95
CA ARG A 81 -16.01 -14.00 7.21
C ARG A 81 -17.14 -13.70 6.24
N GLY A 82 -17.14 -12.52 5.61
CA GLY A 82 -18.17 -12.07 4.68
C GLY A 82 -17.95 -12.50 3.22
N ASN A 83 -16.94 -13.32 2.94
CA ASN A 83 -16.54 -13.82 1.63
C ASN A 83 -16.42 -15.35 1.65
#